data_AF-A0A963E9U4-F1
#
_entry.id   AF-A0A963E9U4-F1
#
_cell.length_a   1.000
_cell.length_b   1.000
_cell.length_c   1.000
_cell.angle_alpha   90.00
_cell.angle_beta   90.00
_cell.angle_gamma   90.00
#
_symmetry.space_group_name_H-M   'P 1'
#
loop_
_entity.id
_entity.type
_entity.pdbx_description
1 polymer ?
#
loop_
_entity_poly.entity_id
_entity_poly.type
_entity_poly.pdbx_seq_one_letter_code
_entity_poly.pdbx_strand_id
1 'polypeptide(L)'
;LRIYGGGILSSFEETQYAIDSNEPLREPLDVVTAMKTDYRYDQIQKRYFVADNLSVLEMIKSSNIVEIAGKLADGEDQVDFVIC
;
A
#
# COMPACT_ATOMS: atom_id res chain seq x y z
N LEU A 1 7.52 -10.00 -11.82
CA LEU A 1 6.54 -9.21 -11.02
C LEU A 1 5.43 -8.73 -11.94
N ARG A 2 4.22 -8.49 -11.43
CA ARG A 2 3.13 -7.84 -12.18
C ARG A 2 2.54 -6.72 -11.31
N ILE A 3 2.00 -5.68 -11.94
CA ILE A 3 1.40 -4.53 -11.25
C ILE A 3 -0.12 -4.64 -11.32
N TYR A 4 -0.78 -4.37 -10.19
CA TYR A 4 -2.23 -4.29 -10.07
C TYR A 4 -2.72 -2.93 -9.53
N GLY A 5 -1.80 -2.00 -9.22
CA GLY A 5 -2.14 -0.67 -8.73
C GLY A 5 -2.53 0.27 -9.88
N GLY A 6 -3.73 0.83 -9.82
CA GLY A 6 -4.23 1.77 -10.85
C GLY A 6 -3.37 3.02 -11.00
N GLY A 7 -2.82 3.56 -9.91
CA GLY A 7 -1.90 4.70 -9.94
C GLY A 7 -0.64 4.41 -10.76
N ILE A 8 0.03 3.31 -10.44
CA ILE A 8 1.25 2.88 -11.14
C ILE A 8 0.97 2.60 -12.61
N LEU A 9 -0.12 1.88 -12.93
CA LEU A 9 -0.48 1.55 -14.32
C LEU A 9 -0.83 2.78 -15.16
N SER A 10 -1.23 3.88 -14.52
CA SER A 10 -1.55 5.14 -15.21
C SER A 10 -0.30 5.96 -15.58
N SER A 11 0.86 5.64 -14.98
CA SER A 11 2.12 6.33 -15.20
C SER A 11 3.19 5.39 -15.78
N PHE A 12 3.67 5.71 -16.97
CA PHE A 12 4.72 4.93 -17.63
C PHE A 12 6.04 4.92 -16.81
N GLU A 13 6.42 6.09 -16.28
CA GLU A 13 7.63 6.25 -15.49
C GLU A 13 7.57 5.44 -14.19
N GLU A 14 6.42 5.47 -13.50
CA GLU A 14 6.23 4.73 -12.26
C GLU A 14 6.17 3.22 -12.49
N THR A 15 5.55 2.78 -13.60
CA THR A 15 5.53 1.37 -14.01
C THR A 15 6.94 0.83 -14.20
N GLN A 16 7.80 1.56 -14.91
CA GLN A 16 9.18 1.14 -15.16
C GLN A 16 10.00 1.15 -13.85
N TYR A 17 9.85 2.19 -13.02
CA TYR A 17 10.53 2.28 -11.73
C TYR A 17 10.15 1.12 -10.79
N ALA A 18 8.86 0.81 -10.68
CA ALA A 18 8.35 -0.23 -9.79
C ALA A 18 8.80 -1.64 -10.17
N ILE A 19 9.08 -1.93 -11.44
CA ILE A 19 9.49 -3.26 -11.92
C ILE A 19 11.00 -3.37 -12.09
N ASP A 20 11.62 -2.43 -12.80
CA ASP A 20 12.99 -2.59 -13.30
C ASP A 20 14.05 -2.00 -12.37
N SER A 21 13.68 -1.04 -11.51
CA SER A 21 14.64 -0.42 -10.58
C SER A 21 14.95 -1.32 -9.38
N ASN A 22 16.20 -1.29 -8.90
CA ASN A 22 16.59 -1.93 -7.63
C ASN A 22 16.47 -0.98 -6.42
N GLU A 23 16.12 0.27 -6.64
CA GLU A 23 15.95 1.27 -5.58
C GLU A 23 14.71 1.06 -4.70
N PRO A 24 13.52 0.72 -5.22
CA PRO A 24 12.35 0.63 -4.38
C PRO A 24 12.36 -0.65 -3.52
N LEU A 25 11.96 -0.49 -2.27
CA LEU A 25 11.79 -1.58 -1.32
C LEU A 25 10.51 -2.34 -1.67
N ARG A 26 10.62 -3.65 -1.90
CA ARG A 26 9.50 -4.53 -2.23
C ARG A 26 9.34 -5.55 -1.10
N GLU A 27 8.27 -5.41 -0.32
CA GLU A 27 8.01 -6.25 0.85
C GLU A 27 6.70 -7.03 0.69
N PRO A 28 6.53 -8.17 1.37
CA PRO A 28 5.26 -8.87 1.41
C PRO A 28 4.13 -7.96 1.93
N LEU A 29 2.93 -8.13 1.38
CA LEU A 29 1.76 -7.40 1.85
C LEU A 29 1.40 -7.82 3.29
N ASP A 30 1.67 -6.94 4.24
CA ASP A 30 1.13 -6.98 5.60
C ASP A 30 0.19 -5.80 5.81
N VAL A 31 -1.06 -6.08 6.17
CA VAL A 31 -2.12 -5.07 6.31
C VAL A 31 -1.78 -4.06 7.39
N VAL A 32 -1.24 -4.53 8.52
CA VAL A 32 -0.93 -3.68 9.67
C VAL A 32 0.21 -2.72 9.33
N THR A 33 1.27 -3.23 8.70
CA THR A 33 2.40 -2.41 8.24
C THR A 33 1.95 -1.44 7.15
N ALA A 34 1.16 -1.88 6.17
CA ALA A 34 0.67 -1.03 5.10
C ALA A 34 -0.19 0.13 5.62
N MET A 35 -1.04 -0.10 6.63
CA MET A 35 -1.86 0.94 7.26
C MET A 35 -1.04 1.96 8.06
N LYS A 36 0.10 1.55 8.62
CA LYS A 36 1.02 2.41 9.38
C LYS A 36 2.04 3.14 8.50
N THR A 37 2.15 2.77 7.24
CA THR A 37 3.19 3.30 6.35
C THR A 37 2.72 4.62 5.76
N ASP A 38 3.45 5.69 6.05
CA ASP A 38 3.23 6.98 5.42
C ASP A 38 3.39 6.89 3.90
N TYR A 39 2.50 7.56 3.18
CA TYR A 39 2.55 7.67 1.72
C TYR A 39 2.56 9.13 1.29
N ARG A 40 3.11 9.38 0.10
CA ARG A 40 3.22 10.73 -0.48
C ARG A 40 2.74 10.70 -1.92
N TYR A 41 1.64 11.39 -2.20
CA TYR A 41 0.99 11.37 -3.53
C TYR A 41 1.78 12.16 -4.60
N ASP A 42 2.72 13.01 -4.18
CA ASP A 42 3.44 13.96 -5.03
C ASP A 42 4.79 13.45 -5.56
N GLN A 43 5.20 12.24 -5.19
CA GLN A 43 6.48 11.64 -5.59
C GLN A 43 6.35 10.16 -5.90
N ILE A 44 7.34 9.62 -6.63
CA ILE A 44 7.43 8.18 -6.91
C ILE A 44 7.59 7.41 -5.58
N GLN A 45 6.81 6.35 -5.43
CA GLN A 45 6.80 5.55 -4.21
C GLN A 45 8.13 4.81 -4.02
N LYS A 46 8.69 4.89 -2.82
CA LYS A 46 9.94 4.19 -2.45
C LYS A 46 9.70 2.78 -1.90
N ARG A 47 8.45 2.46 -1.56
CA ARG A 47 8.05 1.18 -0.98
C ARG A 47 6.82 0.65 -1.73
N TYR A 48 6.86 -0.63 -2.10
CA TYR A 48 5.75 -1.36 -2.70
C TYR A 48 5.48 -2.65 -1.92
N PHE A 49 4.19 -2.95 -1.71
CA PHE A 49 3.75 -4.19 -1.10
C PHE A 49 3.38 -5.22 -2.16
N VAL A 50 3.96 -6.41 -2.06
CA VAL A 50 3.80 -7.51 -3.01
C VAL A 50 2.85 -8.54 -2.41
N ALA A 51 1.73 -8.78 -3.09
CA ALA A 51 0.82 -9.86 -2.76
C ALA A 51 1.12 -11.08 -3.63
N ASP A 52 1.10 -12.27 -3.03
CA ASP A 52 1.33 -13.54 -3.76
C ASP A 52 0.17 -13.89 -4.70
N ASN A 53 -1.05 -13.54 -4.31
CA ASN A 53 -2.27 -13.79 -5.09
C ASN A 53 -3.35 -12.74 -4.79
N LEU A 54 -4.33 -12.65 -5.70
CA LEU A 54 -5.44 -11.69 -5.56
C LEU A 54 -6.43 -12.09 -4.45
N SER A 55 -6.47 -13.36 -4.06
CA SER A 55 -7.32 -13.85 -2.96
C SER A 55 -6.92 -13.25 -1.60
N VAL A 56 -5.69 -12.76 -1.44
CA VAL A 56 -5.30 -11.97 -0.26
C VAL A 56 -6.20 -10.75 -0.08
N LEU A 57 -6.60 -10.08 -1.17
CA LEU A 57 -7.50 -8.92 -1.08
C LEU A 57 -8.91 -9.31 -0.60
N GLU A 58 -9.39 -10.49 -0.99
CA GLU A 58 -10.67 -11.03 -0.50
C GLU A 58 -10.59 -11.34 1.00
N MET A 59 -9.49 -11.94 1.45
CA MET A 59 -9.25 -12.23 2.85
C MET A 59 -9.25 -10.94 3.69
N ILE A 60 -8.57 -9.89 3.21
CA ILE A 60 -8.53 -8.58 3.88
C ILE A 60 -9.93 -7.96 3.96
N LYS A 61 -10.72 -8.02 2.87
CA LYS A 61 -12.11 -7.52 2.86
C LYS A 61 -13.01 -8.25 3.86
N SER A 62 -12.85 -9.57 4.00
CA SER A 62 -13.61 -10.37 4.95
C SER A 62 -13.17 -10.20 6.41
N SER A 63 -11.99 -9.62 6.64
CA SER A 63 -11.46 -9.35 7.96
C SER A 63 -12.12 -8.10 8.56
N ASN A 64 -12.20 -8.02 9.89
CA ASN A 64 -12.74 -6.84 10.59
C ASN A 64 -11.72 -5.69 10.55
N ILE A 65 -11.66 -5.00 9.41
CA ILE A 65 -10.71 -3.91 9.16
C ILE A 65 -10.90 -2.74 10.13
N VAL A 66 -12.13 -2.55 10.62
CA VAL A 66 -12.49 -1.52 11.60
C VAL A 66 -11.86 -1.83 12.95
N GLU A 67 -11.85 -3.08 13.38
CA GLU A 67 -11.20 -3.50 14.61
C GLU A 67 -9.67 -3.36 14.51
N ILE A 68 -9.09 -3.70 13.35
CA ILE A 68 -7.66 -3.52 13.09
C ILE A 68 -7.31 -2.02 13.13
N ALA A 69 -8.08 -1.17 12.46
CA ALA A 69 -7.89 0.29 12.49
C ALA A 69 -8.08 0.86 13.90
N GLY A 70 -9.05 0.37 14.67
CA GLY A 70 -9.29 0.79 16.05
C GLY A 70 -8.10 0.51 16.96
N LYS A 71 -7.50 -0.69 16.87
CA LYS A 71 -6.27 -1.05 17.61
C LYS A 71 -5.05 -0.23 17.19
N LEU A 72 -5.08 0.37 16.01
CA LEU A 72 -4.02 1.25 15.51
C LEU A 72 -4.21 2.70 15.99
N ALA A 73 -5.46 3.14 16.15
CA ALA A 73 -5.82 4.50 16.58
C ALA A 73 -5.65 4.76 18.09
N ASP A 74 -5.51 3.72 18.93
CA ASP A 74 -5.20 3.87 20.36
C ASP A 74 -3.77 4.41 20.62
N GLY A 75 -2.93 4.52 19.57
CA GLY A 75 -1.76 5.39 19.57
C GLY A 75 -2.10 6.67 18.82
N GLU A 76 -2.16 7.80 19.54
CA GLU A 76 -2.47 9.12 18.98
C GLU A 76 -1.60 9.45 17.76
N ASP A 77 -2.25 9.66 16.61
CA ASP A 77 -1.85 10.68 15.63
C ASP A 77 -3.10 11.10 14.83
N GLN A 78 -3.50 12.36 14.98
CA GLN A 78 -4.55 12.99 14.17
C GLN A 78 -4.05 13.06 12.73
N VAL A 79 -4.77 12.41 11.79
CA VAL A 79 -4.50 12.56 10.36
C VAL A 79 -5.76 13.14 9.71
N ASP A 80 -5.63 14.38 9.24
CA ASP A 80 -6.62 15.05 8.39
C ASP A 80 -6.84 14.24 7.11
N PHE A 81 -8.06 13.76 6.90
CA PHE A 81 -8.41 13.01 5.71
C PHE A 81 -8.62 13.95 4.53
N VAL A 82 -7.72 13.87 3.54
CA VAL A 82 -8.03 14.22 2.15
C VAL A 82 -8.06 12.92 1.37
N ILE A 83 -9.26 12.53 0.92
CA ILE A 83 -9.50 11.31 0.16
C ILE A 83 -9.60 11.67 -1.32
N CYS A 84 -8.81 10.99 -2.15
CA CYS A 84 -9.08 10.73 -3.57
C CYS A 84 -9.02 9.20 -3.76
#